data_AF-A0A815V6I2-F1
#
_entry.id   AF-A0A815V6I2-F1
#
_cell.length_a   1.000
_cell.length_b   1.000
_cell.length_c   1.000
_cell.angle_alpha   90.00
_cell.angle_beta   90.00
_cell.angle_gamma   90.00
#
_symmetry.space_group_name_H-M   'P 1'
#
loop_
_entity.id
_entity.type
_entity.pdbx_description
1 polymer ?
#
loop_
_entity_poly.entity_id
_entity_poly.type
_entity_poly.pdbx_seq_one_letter_code
_entity_poly.pdbx_strand_id
1 'polypeptide(L)'
;MTSNTATSCETSTACRVAADKCQIVLAGLHDSLDGYRQCAADTKDTAMRLLFDKIASSRADLISLLSNSIRVDLGVEPIKSGSPLAAAHRTWIDVKAWFTDGRDKSAIISEVHLGEEALIKLYETAIEDSDIPLKLRDLLHAQVKIIKEQNASVDAI
;
A
#
# COMPACT_ATOMS: atom_id res chain seq x y z
N MET A 1 45.90 2.03 9.59
CA MET A 1 45.23 0.94 8.87
C MET A 1 43.76 0.96 9.27
N THR A 2 42.95 1.74 8.57
CA THR A 2 41.50 1.81 8.79
C THR A 2 40.82 1.01 7.70
N SER A 3 40.60 -0.28 7.95
CA SER A 3 39.78 -1.11 7.08
C SER A 3 38.41 -1.23 7.69
N ASN A 4 37.48 -0.53 7.04
CA ASN A 4 36.08 -0.37 7.36
C ASN A 4 35.35 -1.71 7.14
N THR A 5 34.90 -2.37 8.22
CA THR A 5 34.21 -3.67 8.20
C THR A 5 32.69 -3.55 8.07
N ALA A 6 32.19 -2.53 7.36
CA ALA A 6 30.76 -2.20 7.32
C ALA A 6 30.01 -2.67 6.06
N THR A 7 30.59 -3.50 5.18
CA THR A 7 29.98 -3.81 3.87
C THR A 7 29.41 -5.24 3.77
N SER A 8 29.40 -6.03 4.84
CA SER A 8 28.94 -7.44 4.78
C SER A 8 27.42 -7.62 4.91
N CYS A 9 26.68 -6.63 5.41
CA CYS A 9 25.26 -6.77 5.74
C CYS A 9 24.31 -6.19 4.67
N GLU A 10 24.81 -5.33 3.78
CA GLU A 10 23.99 -4.55 2.82
C GLU A 10 23.56 -5.37 1.57
N THR A 11 24.04 -6.61 1.42
CA THR A 11 23.74 -7.49 0.28
C THR A 11 23.31 -8.91 0.69
N SER A 12 22.62 -9.07 1.82
CA SER A 12 21.95 -10.34 2.13
C SER A 12 20.73 -10.53 1.22
N THR A 13 20.54 -11.72 0.66
CA THR A 13 19.33 -12.09 -0.11
C THR A 13 18.05 -11.75 0.66
N ALA A 14 18.05 -11.95 1.99
CA ALA A 14 16.91 -11.63 2.85
C ALA A 14 16.60 -10.12 2.89
N CYS A 15 17.63 -9.26 2.96
CA CYS A 15 17.43 -7.80 2.92
C CYS A 15 16.80 -7.35 1.59
N ARG A 16 17.24 -7.95 0.47
CA ARG A 16 16.67 -7.68 -0.85
C ARG A 16 15.22 -8.16 -0.96
N VAL A 17 14.91 -9.37 -0.49
CA VAL A 17 13.53 -9.89 -0.47
C VAL A 17 12.62 -9.00 0.38
N ALA A 18 13.09 -8.60 1.57
CA ALA A 18 12.35 -7.70 2.44
C ALA A 18 12.08 -6.34 1.78
N ALA A 19 13.08 -5.78 1.12
CA ALA A 19 12.95 -4.53 0.38
C ALA A 19 11.95 -4.64 -0.77
N ASP A 20 12.09 -5.66 -1.62
CA ASP A 20 11.18 -5.87 -2.76
C ASP A 20 9.72 -6.00 -2.30
N LYS A 21 9.47 -6.78 -1.25
CA LYS A 21 8.12 -6.95 -0.69
C LYS A 21 7.56 -5.69 -0.05
N CYS A 22 8.35 -4.96 0.73
CA CYS A 22 7.90 -3.70 1.32
C CYS A 22 7.63 -2.63 0.26
N GLN A 23 8.42 -2.59 -0.82
CA GLN A 23 8.21 -1.68 -1.95
C GLN A 23 6.92 -2.03 -2.72
N ILE A 24 6.60 -3.32 -2.87
CA ILE A 24 5.33 -3.76 -3.46
C ILE A 24 4.13 -3.30 -2.61
N VAL A 25 4.20 -3.46 -1.29
CA VAL A 25 3.16 -2.96 -0.37
C VAL A 25 3.04 -1.44 -0.46
N LEU A 26 4.17 -0.74 -0.48
CA LEU A 26 4.20 0.72 -0.63
C LEU A 26 3.57 1.18 -1.96
N ALA A 27 3.77 0.44 -3.05
CA ALA A 27 3.15 0.74 -4.33
C ALA A 27 1.63 0.61 -4.25
N GLY A 28 1.13 -0.49 -3.65
CA GLY A 28 -0.30 -0.70 -3.45
C GLY A 28 -0.94 0.37 -2.56
N LEU A 29 -0.22 0.87 -1.55
CA LEU A 29 -0.68 2.01 -0.75
C LEU A 29 -0.83 3.29 -1.58
N HIS A 30 0.12 3.59 -2.46
CA HIS A 30 0.03 4.73 -3.37
C HIS A 30 -1.16 4.59 -4.34
N ASP A 31 -1.36 3.39 -4.90
CA ASP A 31 -2.49 3.13 -5.79
C ASP A 31 -3.84 3.28 -5.06
N SER A 32 -3.94 2.78 -3.81
CA SER A 32 -5.13 2.97 -2.96
C SER A 32 -5.37 4.45 -2.64
N LEU A 33 -4.31 5.22 -2.32
CA LEU A 33 -4.40 6.67 -2.13
C LEU A 33 -4.99 7.38 -3.36
N ASP A 34 -4.46 7.09 -4.53
CA ASP A 34 -4.91 7.71 -5.78
C ASP A 34 -6.33 7.27 -6.14
N GLY A 35 -6.67 6.00 -5.92
CA GLY A 35 -8.02 5.46 -6.12
C GLY A 35 -9.06 6.17 -5.24
N TYR A 36 -8.80 6.32 -3.94
CA TYR A 36 -9.72 7.03 -3.04
C TYR A 36 -9.88 8.52 -3.41
N ARG A 37 -8.80 9.19 -3.83
CA ARG A 37 -8.87 10.58 -4.31
C ARG A 37 -9.75 10.69 -5.56
N GLN A 38 -9.63 9.73 -6.48
CA GLN A 38 -10.46 9.67 -7.67
C GLN A 38 -11.94 9.44 -7.30
N CYS A 39 -12.23 8.44 -6.46
CA CYS A 39 -13.60 8.18 -6.00
C CYS A 39 -14.22 9.38 -5.27
N ALA A 40 -13.43 10.11 -4.47
CA ALA A 40 -13.88 11.32 -3.79
C ALA A 40 -14.24 12.45 -4.76
N ALA A 41 -13.47 12.59 -5.86
CA ALA A 41 -13.73 13.57 -6.91
C ALA A 41 -14.97 13.22 -7.76
N ASP A 42 -15.18 11.93 -8.03
CA ASP A 42 -16.23 11.47 -8.95
C ASP A 42 -17.60 11.31 -8.29
N THR A 43 -17.64 11.11 -6.97
CA THR A 43 -18.90 10.90 -6.26
C THR A 43 -19.67 12.19 -6.02
N LYS A 44 -20.99 12.14 -6.31
CA LYS A 44 -21.94 13.20 -5.97
C LYS A 44 -22.43 13.10 -4.52
N ASP A 45 -22.25 11.96 -3.88
CA ASP A 45 -22.65 11.72 -2.48
C ASP A 45 -21.63 12.37 -1.53
N THR A 46 -22.12 13.28 -0.68
CA THR A 46 -21.26 14.03 0.24
C THR A 46 -20.70 13.17 1.36
N ALA A 47 -21.44 12.16 1.84
CA ALA A 47 -20.97 11.24 2.86
C ALA A 47 -19.84 10.34 2.32
N MET A 48 -20.01 9.83 1.09
CA MET A 48 -18.96 9.05 0.42
C MET A 48 -17.69 9.87 0.21
N ARG A 49 -17.83 11.11 -0.29
CA ARG A 49 -16.68 12.00 -0.49
C ARG A 49 -15.90 12.22 0.80
N LEU A 50 -16.59 12.55 1.89
CA LEU A 50 -15.97 12.74 3.21
C LEU A 50 -15.27 11.47 3.73
N LEU A 51 -15.87 10.29 3.53
CA LEU A 51 -15.21 9.03 3.91
C LEU A 51 -13.96 8.79 3.07
N PHE A 52 -14.06 8.92 1.75
CA PHE A 52 -12.93 8.65 0.85
C PHE A 52 -11.78 9.63 1.07
N ASP A 53 -12.04 10.92 1.32
CA ASP A 53 -11.01 11.89 1.70
C ASP A 53 -10.31 11.52 3.02
N LYS A 54 -11.08 11.02 4.00
CA LYS A 54 -10.54 10.52 5.28
C LYS A 54 -9.64 9.31 5.06
N ILE A 55 -10.06 8.35 4.25
CA ILE A 55 -9.27 7.15 3.97
C ILE A 55 -8.01 7.51 3.15
N ALA A 56 -8.13 8.39 2.15
CA ALA A 56 -6.98 8.92 1.40
C ALA A 56 -5.95 9.57 2.34
N SER A 57 -6.39 10.40 3.28
CA SER A 57 -5.50 11.00 4.29
C SER A 57 -4.80 9.93 5.12
N SER A 58 -5.54 8.90 5.56
CA SER A 58 -4.94 7.76 6.26
C SER A 58 -3.92 7.01 5.40
N ARG A 59 -4.16 6.80 4.09
CA ARG A 59 -3.18 6.16 3.19
C ARG A 59 -1.88 6.96 3.14
N ALA A 60 -1.95 8.29 3.09
CA ALA A 60 -0.76 9.15 3.10
C ALA A 60 0.09 8.98 4.39
N ASP A 61 -0.57 8.81 5.55
CA ASP A 61 0.11 8.54 6.81
C ASP A 61 0.80 7.16 6.78
N LEU A 62 0.11 6.12 6.29
CA LEU A 62 0.66 4.76 6.18
C LEU A 62 1.86 4.72 5.22
N ILE A 63 1.77 5.41 4.08
CA ILE A 63 2.87 5.58 3.11
C ILE A 63 4.08 6.21 3.80
N SER A 64 3.87 7.29 4.56
CA SER A 64 4.96 8.00 5.24
C SER A 64 5.68 7.11 6.25
N LEU A 65 4.92 6.36 7.07
CA LEU A 65 5.47 5.44 8.06
C LEU A 65 6.25 4.28 7.43
N LEU A 66 5.68 3.65 6.39
CA LEU A 66 6.33 2.53 5.71
C LEU A 66 7.57 3.00 4.94
N SER A 67 7.50 4.14 4.26
CA SER A 67 8.64 4.75 3.54
C SER A 67 9.81 5.04 4.48
N ASN A 68 9.52 5.60 5.66
CA ASN A 68 10.55 5.85 6.67
C ASN A 68 11.17 4.55 7.17
N SER A 69 10.36 3.52 7.41
CA SER A 69 10.86 2.22 7.90
C SER A 69 11.68 1.49 6.83
N ILE A 70 11.28 1.52 5.56
CA ILE A 70 12.09 1.00 4.44
C ILE A 70 13.46 1.69 4.40
N ARG A 71 13.49 3.02 4.50
CA ARG A 71 14.73 3.80 4.48
C ARG A 71 15.63 3.46 5.66
N VAL A 72 15.08 3.45 6.88
CA VAL A 72 15.85 3.30 8.13
C VAL A 72 16.24 1.86 8.38
N ASP A 73 15.34 0.91 8.16
CA ASP A 73 15.51 -0.48 8.56
C ASP A 73 16.08 -1.36 7.42
N LEU A 74 15.91 -0.97 6.15
CA LEU A 74 16.43 -1.72 4.99
C LEU A 74 17.52 -0.97 4.21
N GLY A 75 17.72 0.32 4.46
CA GLY A 75 18.72 1.13 3.77
C GLY A 75 18.41 1.39 2.28
N VAL A 76 17.16 1.17 1.85
CA VAL A 76 16.73 1.35 0.46
C VAL A 76 15.91 2.62 0.32
N GLU A 77 16.06 3.32 -0.81
CA GLU A 77 15.20 4.47 -1.12
C GLU A 77 13.76 3.99 -1.39
N PRO A 78 12.76 4.44 -0.62
CA PRO A 78 11.36 4.09 -0.88
C PRO A 78 10.91 4.67 -2.22
N ILE A 79 10.08 3.91 -2.94
CA ILE A 79 9.41 4.44 -4.13
C ILE A 79 8.53 5.64 -3.76
N LYS A 80 8.35 6.55 -4.71
CA LYS A 80 7.62 7.82 -4.50
C LYS A 80 6.25 7.87 -5.17
N SER A 81 5.88 6.84 -5.92
CA SER A 81 4.63 6.77 -6.68
C SER A 81 4.18 5.33 -6.91
N GLY A 82 2.89 5.17 -7.20
CA GLY A 82 2.32 3.93 -7.74
C GLY A 82 2.82 3.69 -9.17
N SER A 83 3.52 2.57 -9.37
CA SER A 83 4.17 2.10 -10.62
C SER A 83 5.43 2.90 -11.05
N PRO A 84 6.62 2.26 -11.28
CA PRO A 84 6.81 0.96 -11.93
C PRO A 84 7.85 0.03 -11.24
N LEU A 85 7.39 -1.04 -10.61
CA LEU A 85 8.23 -2.24 -10.38
C LEU A 85 7.68 -3.36 -11.28
N ALA A 86 8.50 -3.82 -12.23
CA ALA A 86 8.13 -4.67 -13.35
C ALA A 86 7.38 -5.99 -13.00
N ALA A 87 7.39 -6.41 -11.73
CA ALA A 87 6.72 -7.63 -11.25
C ALA A 87 5.26 -7.42 -10.81
N ALA A 88 4.81 -6.19 -10.53
CA ALA A 88 3.42 -5.88 -10.16
C ALA A 88 2.45 -5.84 -11.37
N HIS A 89 2.94 -6.14 -12.58
CA HIS A 89 2.43 -5.62 -13.85
C HIS A 89 1.08 -6.14 -14.39
N ARG A 90 0.30 -6.92 -13.65
CA ARG A 90 -1.04 -7.34 -14.13
C ARG A 90 -2.16 -7.01 -13.16
N THR A 91 -1.94 -7.19 -11.87
CA THR A 91 -2.95 -6.89 -10.86
C THR A 91 -3.33 -5.40 -10.84
N TRP A 92 -2.40 -4.49 -11.11
CA TRP A 92 -2.64 -3.04 -11.01
C TRP A 92 -3.35 -2.43 -12.22
N ILE A 93 -3.10 -2.94 -13.44
CA ILE A 93 -3.77 -2.47 -14.67
C ILE A 93 -5.25 -2.86 -14.63
N ASP A 94 -5.56 -4.06 -14.13
CA ASP A 94 -6.94 -4.51 -13.98
C ASP A 94 -7.72 -3.60 -13.01
N VAL A 95 -7.09 -3.15 -11.93
CA VAL A 95 -7.69 -2.18 -10.99
C VAL A 95 -7.94 -0.83 -11.68
N LYS A 96 -6.97 -0.23 -12.38
CA LYS A 96 -7.19 1.07 -13.06
C LYS A 96 -8.13 1.00 -14.27
N ALA A 97 -8.21 -0.14 -14.96
CA ALA A 97 -9.12 -0.33 -16.09
C ALA A 97 -10.60 -0.28 -15.70
N TRP A 98 -10.92 -0.44 -14.42
CA TRP A 98 -12.30 -0.40 -13.91
C TRP A 98 -12.80 1.02 -13.55
N PHE A 99 -11.88 1.97 -13.34
CA PHE A 99 -12.19 3.38 -13.11
C PHE A 99 -12.58 4.06 -14.44
N THR A 100 -13.81 3.83 -14.90
CA THR A 100 -14.45 4.60 -15.98
C THR A 100 -15.58 5.47 -15.41
N ASP A 101 -15.65 6.72 -15.90
CA ASP A 101 -16.49 7.81 -15.42
C ASP A 101 -18.00 7.48 -15.40
N GLY A 102 -18.71 7.95 -14.35
CA GLY A 102 -20.18 8.03 -14.34
C GLY A 102 -20.94 6.86 -13.70
N ARG A 103 -20.39 6.20 -12.68
CA ARG A 103 -21.00 5.00 -12.07
C ARG A 103 -21.97 5.28 -10.91
N ASP A 104 -22.90 4.34 -10.74
CA ASP A 104 -23.79 4.22 -9.57
C ASP A 104 -22.99 3.95 -8.28
N LYS A 105 -23.52 4.36 -7.13
CA LYS A 105 -22.88 4.24 -5.80
C LYS A 105 -22.40 2.81 -5.52
N SER A 106 -23.22 1.83 -5.90
CA SER A 106 -22.93 0.39 -5.73
C SER A 106 -21.65 -0.05 -6.46
N ALA A 107 -21.43 0.46 -7.67
CA ALA A 107 -20.28 0.10 -8.48
C ALA A 107 -18.98 0.74 -7.95
N ILE A 108 -19.05 1.96 -7.43
CA ILE A 108 -17.90 2.61 -6.75
C ILE A 108 -17.50 1.80 -5.51
N ILE A 109 -18.47 1.42 -4.67
CA ILE A 109 -18.21 0.62 -3.46
C ILE A 109 -17.58 -0.72 -3.81
N SER A 110 -18.13 -1.44 -4.80
CA SER A 110 -17.58 -2.73 -5.24
C SER A 110 -16.13 -2.63 -5.70
N GLU A 111 -15.76 -1.55 -6.38
CA GLU A 111 -14.38 -1.35 -6.86
C GLU A 111 -13.41 -1.05 -5.72
N VAL A 112 -13.84 -0.20 -4.78
CA VAL A 112 -13.06 0.09 -3.57
C VAL A 112 -12.75 -1.22 -2.84
N HIS A 113 -13.75 -2.09 -2.63
CA HIS A 113 -13.51 -3.37 -1.97
C HIS A 113 -12.52 -4.27 -2.73
N LEU A 114 -12.61 -4.34 -4.06
CA LEU A 114 -11.66 -5.13 -4.86
C LEU A 114 -10.23 -4.60 -4.75
N GLY A 115 -10.06 -3.26 -4.78
CA GLY A 115 -8.76 -2.62 -4.58
C GLY A 115 -8.20 -2.88 -3.18
N GLU A 116 -9.03 -2.77 -2.16
CA GLU A 116 -8.63 -2.98 -0.77
C GLU A 116 -8.31 -4.46 -0.48
N GLU A 117 -9.07 -5.40 -1.04
CA GLU A 117 -8.74 -6.83 -0.97
C GLU A 117 -7.41 -7.15 -1.64
N ALA A 118 -7.11 -6.53 -2.79
CA ALA A 118 -5.83 -6.69 -3.46
C ALA A 118 -4.69 -6.13 -2.59
N LEU A 119 -4.87 -4.96 -1.98
CA LEU A 119 -3.90 -4.37 -1.06
C LEU A 119 -3.67 -5.26 0.17
N ILE A 120 -4.73 -5.75 0.79
CA ILE A 120 -4.66 -6.66 1.94
C ILE A 120 -3.84 -7.91 1.60
N LYS A 121 -4.03 -8.51 0.41
CA LYS A 121 -3.25 -9.66 -0.04
C LYS A 121 -1.76 -9.35 -0.17
N LEU A 122 -1.40 -8.14 -0.61
CA LEU A 122 0.01 -7.71 -0.65
C LEU A 122 0.61 -7.64 0.76
N TYR A 123 -0.13 -7.09 1.73
CA TYR A 123 0.29 -7.07 3.13
C TYR A 123 0.46 -8.48 3.69
N GLU A 124 -0.52 -9.36 3.50
CA GLU A 124 -0.48 -10.74 4.00
C GLU A 124 0.71 -11.50 3.41
N THR A 125 0.94 -11.37 2.10
CA THR A 125 2.10 -11.97 1.40
C THR A 125 3.45 -11.44 1.91
N ALA A 126 3.51 -10.18 2.34
CA ALA A 126 4.71 -9.61 2.94
C ALA A 126 4.91 -10.14 4.36
N ILE A 127 3.87 -10.10 5.19
CA ILE A 127 3.91 -10.50 6.61
C ILE A 127 4.35 -11.96 6.79
N GLU A 128 3.86 -12.86 5.92
CA GLU A 128 4.17 -14.29 5.96
C GLU A 128 5.63 -14.61 5.61
N ASP A 129 6.38 -13.66 5.04
CA ASP A 129 7.77 -13.87 4.68
C ASP A 129 8.68 -13.80 5.91
N SER A 130 9.48 -14.86 6.12
CA SER A 130 10.44 -14.95 7.21
C SER A 130 11.57 -13.93 7.11
N ASP A 131 11.89 -13.48 5.89
CA ASP A 131 12.97 -12.54 5.63
C ASP A 131 12.60 -11.09 6.03
N ILE A 132 11.33 -10.82 6.32
CA ILE A 132 10.89 -9.53 6.85
C ILE A 132 11.35 -9.38 8.31
N PRO A 133 12.12 -8.33 8.65
CA PRO A 133 12.51 -8.04 10.02
C PRO A 133 11.30 -7.87 10.94
N LEU A 134 11.39 -8.34 12.19
CA LEU A 134 10.28 -8.34 13.15
C LEU A 134 9.60 -6.96 13.28
N LYS A 135 10.39 -5.89 13.41
CA LYS A 135 9.90 -4.52 13.52
C LYS A 135 9.06 -4.10 12.30
N LEU A 136 9.47 -4.48 11.10
CA LEU A 136 8.72 -4.21 9.87
C LEU A 136 7.46 -5.06 9.81
N ARG A 137 7.53 -6.35 10.21
CA ARG A 137 6.35 -7.22 10.29
C ARG A 137 5.30 -6.65 11.25
N ASP A 138 5.71 -6.14 12.41
CA ASP A 138 4.81 -5.50 13.39
C ASP A 138 4.14 -4.25 12.80
N LEU A 139 4.90 -3.42 12.08
CA LEU A 139 4.35 -2.27 11.36
C LEU A 139 3.32 -2.73 10.32
N LEU A 140 3.65 -3.68 9.46
CA LEU A 140 2.75 -4.19 8.43
C LEU A 140 1.45 -4.76 9.03
N HIS A 141 1.53 -5.47 10.17
CA HIS A 141 0.36 -5.93 10.92
C HIS A 141 -0.52 -4.78 11.41
N ALA A 142 0.08 -3.72 11.96
CA ALA A 142 -0.66 -2.56 12.42
C ALA A 142 -1.37 -1.84 11.27
N GLN A 143 -0.69 -1.68 10.12
CA GLN A 143 -1.24 -1.03 8.95
C GLN A 143 -2.38 -1.83 8.30
N VAL A 144 -2.22 -3.15 8.12
CA VAL A 144 -3.27 -3.99 7.52
C VAL A 144 -4.53 -4.04 8.39
N LYS A 145 -4.40 -3.92 9.72
CA LYS A 145 -5.54 -3.80 10.63
C LYS A 145 -6.35 -2.54 10.36
N ILE A 146 -5.68 -1.39 10.23
CA ILE A 146 -6.30 -0.10 9.89
C ILE A 146 -7.04 -0.20 8.54
N ILE A 147 -6.38 -0.80 7.54
CA ILE A 147 -6.96 -1.01 6.21
C ILE A 147 -8.23 -1.84 6.27
N LYS A 148 -8.21 -2.98 6.99
CA LYS A 148 -9.39 -3.85 7.16
C LYS A 148 -10.55 -3.13 7.86
N GLU A 149 -10.26 -2.33 8.89
CA GLU A 149 -11.28 -1.53 9.61
C GLU A 149 -11.90 -0.44 8.72
N GLN A 150 -11.09 0.20 7.88
CA GLN A 150 -11.55 1.23 6.94
C GLN A 150 -12.35 0.61 5.79
N ASN A 151 -11.93 -0.54 5.26
CA ASN A 151 -12.68 -1.28 4.24
C ASN A 151 -14.08 -1.65 4.76
N ALA A 152 -14.18 -2.13 6.01
CA ALA A 152 -15.48 -2.40 6.65
C ALA A 152 -16.32 -1.13 6.90
N SER A 153 -15.69 0.05 6.99
CA SER A 153 -16.42 1.32 7.12
C SER A 153 -17.06 1.76 5.80
N VAL A 154 -16.55 1.29 4.66
CA VAL A 154 -17.14 1.54 3.33
C VAL A 154 -18.47 0.81 3.19
N ASP A 155 -18.61 -0.39 3.77
CA ASP A 155 -19.87 -1.16 3.80
C ASP A 155 -21.02 -0.42 4.53
N ALA A 156 -20.67 0.50 5.43
CA ALA A 156 -21.62 1.16 6.32
C ALA A 156 -22.22 2.46 5.76
N ILE A 157 -21.84 2.90 4.56
CA ILE A 157 -22.27 4.16 3.92
C ILE A 157 -23.27 3.93 2.79
#